data_AF-A0A919YWK5-F1
#
_entry.id   AF-A0A919YWK5-F1
#
_cell.length_a   1.000
_cell.length_b   1.000
_cell.length_c   1.000
_cell.angle_alpha   90.00
_cell.angle_beta   90.00
_cell.angle_gamma   90.00
#
_symmetry.space_group_name_H-M   'P 1'
#
loop_
_entity.id
_entity.type
_entity.pdbx_description
1 polymer ?
#
loop_
_entity_poly.entity_id
_entity_poly.type
_entity_poly.pdbx_seq_one_letter_code
_entity_poly.pdbx_strand_id
1 'polypeptide(L)'
;MIEKVELLTRQQQLQVEAAAVAEEMNLIPLLKAAGMPVTVGSAALGLMTWRDFDMTVICSKLDIATISGIASQLMFNPGIRDMQFINDTGSWNTNPAYPDGFFLGITYKSNNGNQWELDIWFVDEPEKQPDLQHIRTMPDRLTPETVVSILSIKTVWVSRTEYGKQVKSFDIYTAVLDHKVSTPVEFEQWLQNRNNISS
;
A
#
# COMPACT_ATOMS: atom_id res chain seq x y z
N MET A 1 10.59 -15.41 -18.57
CA MET A 1 10.95 -14.60 -17.40
C MET A 1 10.94 -13.16 -17.83
N ILE A 2 10.31 -12.27 -17.06
CA ILE A 2 10.35 -10.83 -17.33
C ILE A 2 11.78 -10.35 -17.10
N GLU A 3 12.33 -9.57 -18.01
CA GLU A 3 13.70 -9.10 -17.88
C GLU A 3 13.84 -8.07 -16.76
N LYS A 4 15.00 -8.04 -16.10
CA LYS A 4 15.30 -7.07 -15.02
C LYS A 4 15.01 -5.63 -15.43
N VAL A 5 15.40 -5.26 -16.66
CA VAL A 5 15.20 -3.90 -17.18
C VAL A 5 13.72 -3.58 -17.33
N GLU A 6 12.91 -4.54 -17.77
CA GLU A 6 11.47 -4.39 -17.93
C GLU A 6 10.77 -4.21 -16.57
N LEU A 7 11.14 -5.00 -15.55
CA LEU A 7 10.61 -4.85 -14.19
C LEU A 7 10.87 -3.45 -13.62
N LEU A 8 12.12 -2.98 -13.70
CA LEU A 8 12.50 -1.66 -13.17
C LEU A 8 11.84 -0.53 -13.95
N THR A 9 11.76 -0.65 -15.29
CA THR A 9 11.08 0.34 -16.13
C THR A 9 9.60 0.43 -15.79
N ARG A 10 8.92 -0.71 -15.64
CA ARG A 10 7.50 -0.74 -15.29
C ARG A 10 7.24 -0.15 -13.91
N GLN A 11 8.05 -0.51 -12.93
CA GLN A 11 7.99 0.03 -11.58
C GLN A 11 8.14 1.55 -11.57
N GLN A 12 9.13 2.09 -12.29
CA GLN A 12 9.37 3.54 -12.35
C GLN A 12 8.20 4.27 -13.02
N GLN A 13 7.66 3.71 -14.11
CA GLN A 13 6.46 4.25 -14.77
C GLN A 13 5.28 4.31 -13.80
N LEU A 14 5.03 3.23 -13.04
CA LEU A 14 3.95 3.19 -12.06
C LEU A 14 4.11 4.24 -10.96
N GLN A 15 5.32 4.49 -10.46
CA GLN A 15 5.55 5.56 -9.48
C GLN A 15 5.23 6.95 -10.05
N VAL A 16 5.60 7.20 -11.31
CA VAL A 16 5.25 8.46 -11.98
C VAL A 16 3.74 8.57 -12.18
N GLU A 17 3.07 7.48 -12.59
CA GLU A 17 1.62 7.46 -12.72
C GLU A 17 0.93 7.71 -11.36
N ALA A 18 1.44 7.13 -10.27
CA ALA A 18 0.90 7.30 -8.92
C ALA A 18 1.00 8.76 -8.43
N ALA A 19 2.15 9.40 -8.67
CA ALA A 19 2.32 10.83 -8.36
C ALA A 19 1.32 11.69 -9.15
N ALA A 20 1.12 11.38 -10.44
CA ALA A 20 0.15 12.08 -11.27
C ALA A 20 -1.30 11.90 -10.78
N VAL A 21 -1.67 10.70 -10.31
CA VAL A 21 -3.00 10.45 -9.71
C VAL A 21 -3.18 11.25 -8.42
N ALA A 22 -2.17 11.32 -7.57
CA ALA A 22 -2.24 12.10 -6.34
C ALA A 22 -2.43 13.60 -6.61
N GLU A 23 -1.78 14.14 -7.65
CA GLU A 23 -1.99 15.50 -8.12
C GLU A 23 -3.38 15.71 -8.75
N GLU A 24 -3.79 14.80 -9.63
CA GLU A 24 -5.09 14.83 -10.33
C GLU A 24 -6.28 14.87 -9.37
N MET A 25 -6.21 14.06 -8.31
CA MET A 25 -7.23 14.00 -7.26
C MET A 25 -7.06 15.10 -6.20
N ASN A 26 -6.02 15.93 -6.29
CA ASN A 26 -5.65 16.94 -5.28
C ASN A 26 -5.56 16.34 -3.86
N LEU A 27 -5.01 15.12 -3.73
CA LEU A 27 -5.05 14.35 -2.47
C LEU A 27 -4.26 15.03 -1.36
N ILE A 28 -3.01 15.44 -1.62
CA ILE A 28 -2.15 15.96 -0.57
C ILE A 28 -2.76 17.22 0.08
N PRO A 29 -3.21 18.24 -0.68
CA PRO A 29 -3.84 19.41 -0.06
C PRO A 29 -5.15 19.08 0.68
N LEU A 30 -5.94 18.14 0.16
CA LEU A 30 -7.18 17.72 0.80
C LEU A 30 -6.94 17.01 2.14
N LEU A 31 -6.03 16.04 2.15
CA LEU A 31 -5.71 15.22 3.33
C LEU A 31 -5.03 16.04 4.44
N LYS A 32 -4.38 17.16 4.09
CA LYS A 32 -3.80 18.09 5.06
C LYS A 32 -4.82 18.69 6.04
N ALA A 33 -6.10 18.65 5.71
CA ALA A 33 -7.16 19.07 6.63
C ALA A 33 -7.25 18.18 7.88
N ALA A 34 -6.90 16.89 7.77
CA ALA A 34 -6.92 15.94 8.88
C ALA A 34 -5.57 15.78 9.60
N GLY A 35 -4.45 15.99 8.90
CA GLY A 35 -3.12 15.76 9.48
C GLY A 35 -1.98 15.92 8.47
N MET A 36 -0.87 15.21 8.70
CA MET A 36 0.27 15.16 7.78
C MET A 36 0.15 13.94 6.88
N PRO A 37 -0.16 14.10 5.58
CA PRO A 37 -0.22 12.97 4.65
C PRO A 37 1.18 12.47 4.31
N VAL A 38 1.35 11.15 4.32
CA VAL A 38 2.60 10.46 3.99
C VAL A 38 2.29 9.39 2.95
N THR A 39 2.97 9.43 1.81
CA THR A 39 2.93 8.32 0.85
C THR A 39 3.65 7.13 1.45
N VAL A 40 3.00 5.96 1.45
CA VAL A 40 3.54 4.73 2.02
C VAL A 40 3.49 3.59 0.99
N GLY A 41 3.67 2.37 1.46
CA GLY A 41 3.51 1.17 0.63
C GLY A 41 4.47 1.11 -0.55
N SER A 42 4.00 0.50 -1.63
CA SER A 42 4.89 0.15 -2.74
C SER A 42 5.30 1.35 -3.59
N ALA A 43 4.47 2.40 -3.62
CA ALA A 43 4.78 3.68 -4.24
C ALA A 43 5.93 4.41 -3.53
N ALA A 44 5.97 4.42 -2.20
CA ALA A 44 7.06 5.03 -1.45
C ALA A 44 8.38 4.24 -1.54
N LEU A 45 8.29 2.90 -1.63
CA LEU A 45 9.45 2.01 -1.59
C LEU A 45 10.06 1.71 -2.97
N GLY A 46 9.42 2.14 -4.06
CA GLY A 46 9.87 1.77 -5.41
C GLY A 46 9.63 0.29 -5.75
N LEU A 47 8.53 -0.27 -5.26
CA LEU A 47 8.18 -1.70 -5.37
C LEU A 47 6.82 -1.93 -6.07
N MET A 48 6.41 -0.98 -6.92
CA MET A 48 5.14 -1.04 -7.65
C MET A 48 5.17 -2.06 -8.78
N THR A 49 4.12 -2.87 -8.88
CA THR A 49 3.90 -3.81 -10.00
C THR A 49 2.49 -3.70 -10.60
N TRP A 50 1.61 -2.93 -9.95
CA TRP A 50 0.25 -2.63 -10.38
C TRP A 50 -0.14 -1.25 -9.83
N ARG A 51 -1.37 -0.83 -10.06
CA ARG A 51 -1.87 0.52 -9.75
C ARG A 51 -2.48 0.58 -8.35
N ASP A 52 -1.66 0.30 -7.35
CA ASP A 52 -1.93 0.55 -5.93
C ASP A 52 -1.33 1.89 -5.50
N PHE A 53 -2.08 2.69 -4.73
CA PHE A 53 -1.52 3.91 -4.13
C PHE A 53 -1.93 4.06 -2.66
N ASP A 54 -0.95 3.87 -1.79
CA ASP A 54 -1.16 3.85 -0.34
C ASP A 54 -0.74 5.17 0.31
N MET A 55 -1.56 5.67 1.21
CA MET A 55 -1.27 6.84 2.03
C MET A 55 -1.65 6.64 3.49
N THR A 56 -0.82 7.17 4.38
CA THR A 56 -1.15 7.30 5.81
C THR A 56 -1.14 8.77 6.20
N VAL A 57 -2.22 9.23 6.80
CA VAL A 57 -2.37 10.59 7.34
C VAL A 57 -2.14 10.55 8.85
N ILE A 58 -1.05 11.17 9.28
CA ILE A 58 -0.70 11.29 10.70
C ILE A 58 -1.51 12.45 11.29
N CYS A 59 -2.52 12.10 12.08
CA CYS A 59 -3.44 13.03 12.72
C CYS A 59 -2.92 13.39 14.12
N SER A 60 -3.23 14.59 14.61
CA SER A 60 -2.98 14.93 16.03
C SER A 60 -3.98 14.25 16.97
N LYS A 61 -5.19 13.98 16.45
CA LYS A 61 -6.25 13.17 17.03
C LYS A 61 -7.14 12.69 15.90
N LEU A 62 -7.79 11.54 16.05
CA LEU A 62 -8.82 11.11 15.11
C LEU A 62 -10.07 11.99 15.22
N ASP A 63 -10.46 12.60 14.10
CA ASP A 63 -11.67 13.43 13.98
C ASP A 63 -12.52 12.98 12.80
N ILE A 64 -13.57 12.22 13.10
CA ILE A 64 -14.49 11.68 12.10
C ILE A 64 -15.23 12.77 11.31
N ALA A 65 -15.47 13.94 11.90
CA ALA A 65 -16.16 15.04 11.19
C ALA A 65 -15.26 15.58 10.06
N THR A 66 -13.97 15.77 10.36
CA THR A 66 -12.98 16.19 9.36
C THR A 66 -12.79 15.12 8.28
N ILE A 67 -12.66 13.85 8.67
CA ILE A 67 -12.42 12.74 7.74
C ILE A 67 -13.63 12.47 6.84
N SER A 68 -14.84 12.52 7.40
CA SER A 68 -16.07 12.42 6.59
C SER A 68 -16.25 13.62 5.66
N GLY A 69 -15.80 14.81 6.05
CA GLY A 69 -15.73 15.99 5.17
C GLY A 69 -14.76 15.81 4.00
N ILE A 70 -13.62 15.16 4.22
CA ILE A 70 -12.68 14.76 3.16
C ILE A 70 -13.34 13.74 2.22
N ALA A 71 -13.92 12.68 2.77
CA ALA A 71 -14.61 11.65 2.00
C ALA A 71 -15.73 12.26 1.14
N SER A 72 -16.53 13.17 1.71
CA SER A 72 -17.58 13.88 0.98
C SER A 72 -17.04 14.71 -0.19
N GLN A 73 -15.90 15.38 -0.03
CA GLN A 73 -15.27 16.12 -1.12
C GLN A 73 -14.77 15.19 -2.23
N LEU A 74 -14.16 14.06 -1.86
CA LEU A 74 -13.72 13.04 -2.81
C LEU A 74 -14.89 12.47 -3.63
N MET A 75 -16.06 12.24 -3.01
CA MET A 75 -17.25 11.71 -3.70
C MET A 75 -17.72 12.57 -4.89
N PHE A 76 -17.38 13.86 -4.95
CA PHE A 76 -17.71 14.71 -6.11
C PHE A 76 -16.78 14.48 -7.30
N ASN A 77 -15.67 13.76 -7.14
CA ASN A 77 -14.78 13.42 -8.25
C ASN A 77 -15.43 12.34 -9.13
N PRO A 78 -15.74 12.63 -10.41
CA PRO A 78 -16.43 11.68 -11.29
C PRO A 78 -15.61 10.45 -11.65
N GLY A 79 -14.29 10.45 -11.40
CA GLY A 79 -13.44 9.29 -11.58
C GLY A 79 -13.57 8.27 -10.44
N ILE A 80 -14.14 8.63 -9.28
CA ILE A 80 -14.35 7.67 -8.19
C ILE A 80 -15.56 6.79 -8.50
N ARG A 81 -15.31 5.48 -8.56
CA ARG A 81 -16.35 4.47 -8.84
C ARG A 81 -17.06 4.02 -7.57
N ASP A 82 -16.29 3.81 -6.51
CA ASP A 82 -16.73 3.40 -5.18
C ASP A 82 -15.72 3.87 -4.13
N MET A 83 -16.23 3.96 -2.89
CA MET A 83 -15.48 4.35 -1.72
C MET A 83 -15.96 3.53 -0.52
N GLN A 84 -15.04 2.84 0.13
CA GLN A 84 -15.26 2.10 1.36
C GLN A 84 -14.76 2.93 2.54
N PHE A 85 -15.56 3.00 3.60
CA PHE A 85 -15.15 3.53 4.89
C PHE A 85 -15.08 2.41 5.92
N ILE A 86 -13.98 2.33 6.66
CA ILE A 86 -13.83 1.42 7.81
C ILE A 86 -13.52 2.26 9.06
N ASN A 87 -14.25 1.97 10.14
CA ASN A 87 -13.97 2.47 11.47
C ASN A 87 -13.31 1.36 12.28
N ASP A 88 -12.01 1.47 12.49
CA ASP A 88 -11.20 0.53 13.29
C ASP A 88 -10.71 1.22 14.57
N THR A 89 -11.66 1.77 15.35
CA THR A 89 -11.38 2.51 16.59
C THR A 89 -12.07 1.89 17.81
N GLY A 90 -11.51 2.10 18.99
CA GLY A 90 -12.10 1.71 20.27
C GLY A 90 -12.44 0.22 20.33
N SER A 91 -13.73 -0.11 20.51
CA SER A 91 -14.18 -1.51 20.59
C SER A 91 -14.06 -2.29 19.29
N TRP A 92 -13.88 -1.60 18.15
CA TRP A 92 -13.71 -2.25 16.85
C TRP A 92 -12.27 -2.62 16.57
N ASN A 93 -11.30 -1.90 17.16
CA ASN A 93 -9.89 -2.27 17.10
C ASN A 93 -9.62 -3.50 17.97
N THR A 94 -9.61 -4.66 17.32
CA THR A 94 -9.37 -5.96 18.00
C THR A 94 -7.89 -6.31 18.18
N ASN A 95 -6.97 -5.50 17.66
CA ASN A 95 -5.53 -5.78 17.73
C ASN A 95 -4.78 -4.59 18.36
N PRO A 96 -4.47 -4.62 19.66
CA PRO A 96 -3.88 -3.49 20.36
C PRO A 96 -2.44 -3.15 19.92
N ALA A 97 -1.81 -3.99 19.10
CA ALA A 97 -0.53 -3.70 18.48
C ALA A 97 -0.63 -2.66 17.34
N TYR A 98 -1.84 -2.45 16.80
CA TYR A 98 -2.14 -1.48 15.75
C TYR A 98 -2.82 -0.25 16.36
N PRO A 99 -2.61 0.95 15.79
CA PRO A 99 -3.28 2.15 16.26
C PRO A 99 -4.78 2.06 15.97
N ASP A 100 -5.57 2.82 16.72
CA ASP A 100 -6.91 3.16 16.25
C ASP A 100 -6.80 3.90 14.91
N GLY A 101 -7.77 3.69 14.03
CA GLY A 101 -7.74 4.34 12.74
C GLY A 101 -9.07 4.38 11.99
N PHE A 102 -9.15 5.34 11.09
CA PHE A 102 -10.16 5.36 10.04
C PHE A 102 -9.50 5.04 8.70
N PHE A 103 -10.22 4.34 7.84
CA PHE A 103 -9.73 3.96 6.53
C PHE A 103 -10.71 4.35 5.43
N LEU A 104 -10.15 4.86 4.33
CA LEU A 104 -10.83 5.07 3.07
C LEU A 104 -10.17 4.21 1.98
N GLY A 105 -10.91 3.22 1.48
CA GLY A 105 -10.56 2.47 0.28
C GLY A 105 -11.29 3.06 -0.92
N ILE A 106 -10.59 3.34 -2.02
CA ILE A 106 -11.17 4.06 -3.16
C ILE A 106 -10.80 3.37 -4.46
N THR A 107 -11.82 3.01 -5.24
CA THR A 107 -11.64 2.63 -6.65
C THR A 107 -11.74 3.89 -7.51
N TYR A 108 -10.64 4.25 -8.17
CA TYR A 108 -10.54 5.46 -8.99
C TYR A 108 -10.21 5.14 -10.45
N LYS A 109 -10.84 5.85 -11.39
CA LYS A 109 -10.47 5.87 -12.81
C LYS A 109 -9.82 7.20 -13.14
N SER A 110 -8.53 7.17 -13.46
CA SER A 110 -7.78 8.37 -13.82
C SER A 110 -8.18 8.94 -15.18
N ASN A 111 -7.79 10.18 -15.47
CA ASN A 111 -8.10 10.88 -16.72
C ASN A 111 -7.62 10.15 -17.97
N ASN A 112 -6.52 9.38 -17.87
CA ASN A 112 -6.01 8.54 -18.95
C ASN A 112 -6.70 7.16 -19.04
N GLY A 113 -7.74 6.92 -18.24
CA GLY A 113 -8.60 5.75 -18.28
C GLY A 113 -8.12 4.55 -17.48
N ASN A 114 -7.01 4.65 -16.75
CA ASN A 114 -6.50 3.56 -15.91
C ASN A 114 -7.29 3.46 -14.60
N GLN A 115 -7.51 2.23 -14.14
CA GLN A 115 -8.07 1.96 -12.82
C GLN A 115 -6.96 1.93 -11.76
N TRP A 116 -7.26 2.53 -10.62
CA TRP A 116 -6.42 2.66 -9.43
C TRP A 116 -7.19 2.21 -8.20
N GLU A 117 -6.48 1.51 -7.32
CA GLU A 117 -6.93 1.22 -5.96
C GLU A 117 -6.12 2.11 -5.02
N LEU A 118 -6.81 2.91 -4.20
CA LEU A 118 -6.19 3.79 -3.22
C LEU A 118 -6.60 3.39 -1.82
N ASP A 119 -5.61 3.23 -0.95
CA ASP A 119 -5.78 2.88 0.45
C ASP A 119 -5.28 4.04 1.31
N ILE A 120 -6.19 4.70 2.03
CA ILE A 120 -5.87 5.87 2.86
C ILE A 120 -6.22 5.58 4.31
N TRP A 121 -5.20 5.47 5.15
CA TRP A 121 -5.34 5.37 6.61
C TRP A 121 -5.21 6.73 7.29
N PHE A 122 -6.00 6.95 8.33
CA PHE A 122 -5.89 8.08 9.26
C PHE A 122 -5.62 7.51 10.64
N VAL A 123 -4.50 7.89 11.26
CA VAL A 123 -4.03 7.36 12.56
C VAL A 123 -3.50 8.50 13.43
N ASP A 124 -3.66 8.41 14.74
CA ASP A 124 -3.11 9.38 15.72
C ASP A 124 -2.00 8.80 16.61
N GLU A 125 -1.72 7.49 16.52
CA GLU A 125 -0.55 6.81 17.10
C GLU A 125 0.38 6.28 15.98
N PRO A 126 1.07 7.16 15.21
CA PRO A 126 1.79 6.79 14.00
C PRO A 126 2.95 5.79 14.23
N GLU A 127 3.50 5.72 15.43
CA GLU A 127 4.54 4.76 15.81
C GLU A 127 4.06 3.31 15.84
N LYS A 128 2.75 3.08 15.96
CA LYS A 128 2.14 1.75 15.88
C LYS A 128 1.76 1.35 14.46
N GLN A 129 1.75 2.28 13.51
CA GLN A 129 1.37 2.01 12.13
C GLN A 129 2.53 1.35 11.36
N PRO A 130 2.41 0.10 10.89
CA PRO A 130 3.54 -0.61 10.29
C PRO A 130 4.04 -0.02 8.98
N ASP A 131 3.15 0.51 8.12
CA ASP A 131 3.55 1.10 6.84
C ASP A 131 4.48 2.31 6.99
N LEU A 132 4.26 3.15 8.01
CA LEU A 132 5.12 4.26 8.38
C LEU A 132 6.48 3.78 8.89
N GLN A 133 6.52 2.65 9.61
CA GLN A 133 7.77 2.04 10.01
C GLN A 133 8.53 1.47 8.81
N HIS A 134 7.84 0.78 7.89
CA HIS A 134 8.43 0.16 6.71
C HIS A 134 9.16 1.18 5.83
N ILE A 135 8.55 2.33 5.54
CA ILE A 135 9.22 3.37 4.74
C ILE A 135 10.46 3.98 5.40
N ARG A 136 10.61 3.81 6.72
CA ARG A 136 11.81 4.26 7.46
C ARG A 136 12.90 3.19 7.51
N THR A 137 12.54 1.92 7.65
CA THR A 137 13.49 0.85 7.95
C THR A 137 13.88 -0.01 6.75
N MET A 138 13.04 -0.06 5.71
CA MET A 138 13.30 -0.87 4.53
C MET A 138 14.27 -0.27 3.51
N PRO A 139 14.33 1.05 3.26
CA PRO A 139 15.14 1.60 2.17
C PRO A 139 16.61 1.13 2.15
N ASP A 140 17.25 1.09 3.32
CA ASP A 140 18.66 0.66 3.45
C ASP A 140 18.88 -0.83 3.13
N ARG A 141 17.80 -1.62 3.08
CA ARG A 141 17.82 -3.05 2.79
C ARG A 141 17.50 -3.36 1.32
N LEU A 142 17.00 -2.37 0.56
CA LEU A 142 16.57 -2.53 -0.84
C LEU A 142 17.74 -2.35 -1.81
N THR A 143 18.58 -3.39 -1.92
CA THR A 143 19.61 -3.46 -2.97
C THR A 143 18.98 -3.69 -4.36
N PRO A 144 19.69 -3.38 -5.47
CA PRO A 144 19.20 -3.65 -6.81
C PRO A 144 18.76 -5.10 -7.04
N GLU A 145 19.41 -6.07 -6.40
CA GLU A 145 19.09 -7.49 -6.49
C GLU A 145 17.78 -7.80 -5.75
N THR A 146 17.64 -7.32 -4.51
CA THR A 146 16.42 -7.53 -3.71
C THR A 146 15.19 -6.86 -4.34
N VAL A 147 15.34 -5.66 -4.90
CA VAL A 147 14.27 -4.96 -5.63
C VAL A 147 13.81 -5.81 -6.80
N VAL A 148 14.74 -6.33 -7.61
CA VAL A 148 14.39 -7.19 -8.76
C VAL A 148 13.70 -8.47 -8.31
N SER A 149 14.17 -9.12 -7.25
CA SER A 149 13.51 -10.30 -6.68
C SER A 149 12.08 -9.98 -6.22
N ILE A 150 11.89 -8.88 -5.48
CA ILE A 150 10.57 -8.45 -5.01
C ILE A 150 9.65 -8.16 -6.20
N LEU A 151 10.09 -7.37 -7.18
CA LEU A 151 9.29 -7.03 -8.36
C LEU A 151 8.93 -8.27 -9.17
N SER A 152 9.87 -9.19 -9.35
CA SER A 152 9.65 -10.47 -10.06
C SER A 152 8.58 -11.31 -9.36
N ILE A 153 8.69 -11.48 -8.04
CA ILE A 153 7.71 -12.24 -7.24
C ILE A 153 6.35 -11.53 -7.26
N LYS A 154 6.31 -10.24 -6.92
CA LYS A 154 5.06 -9.47 -6.83
C LYS A 154 4.32 -9.41 -8.17
N THR A 155 5.03 -9.33 -9.30
CA THR A 155 4.42 -9.36 -10.65
C THR A 155 3.68 -10.66 -10.94
N VAL A 156 4.18 -11.81 -10.47
CA VAL A 156 3.50 -13.10 -10.62
C VAL A 156 2.33 -13.25 -9.65
N TRP A 157 2.48 -12.73 -8.43
CA TRP A 157 1.52 -12.97 -7.36
C TRP A 157 0.32 -12.03 -7.39
N VAL A 158 0.46 -10.79 -7.89
CA VAL A 158 -0.64 -9.82 -7.91
C VAL A 158 -1.86 -10.29 -8.70
N SER A 159 -1.68 -11.14 -9.71
CA SER A 159 -2.78 -11.72 -10.49
C SER A 159 -3.44 -12.95 -9.85
N ARG A 160 -2.91 -13.43 -8.71
CA ARG A 160 -3.44 -14.60 -8.00
C ARG A 160 -4.55 -14.18 -7.03
N THR A 161 -5.55 -15.04 -6.84
CA THR A 161 -6.74 -14.71 -6.03
C THR A 161 -6.45 -14.69 -4.53
N GLU A 162 -5.35 -15.31 -4.12
CA GLU A 162 -4.82 -15.35 -2.76
C GLU A 162 -4.15 -14.03 -2.35
N TYR A 163 -3.64 -13.27 -3.33
CA TYR A 163 -2.98 -12.01 -3.09
C TYR A 163 -3.98 -10.96 -2.61
N GLY A 164 -3.55 -10.14 -1.64
CA GLY A 164 -4.43 -9.19 -0.94
C GLY A 164 -5.36 -9.84 0.10
N LYS A 165 -5.47 -11.18 0.16
CA LYS A 165 -6.31 -11.89 1.13
C LYS A 165 -5.49 -12.71 2.11
N GLN A 166 -4.80 -13.71 1.59
CA GLN A 166 -3.98 -14.65 2.36
C GLN A 166 -2.49 -14.33 2.25
N VAL A 167 -2.10 -13.72 1.12
CA VAL A 167 -0.73 -13.28 0.85
C VAL A 167 -0.73 -11.77 0.68
N LYS A 168 0.11 -11.07 1.44
CA LYS A 168 0.26 -9.61 1.39
C LYS A 168 1.63 -9.25 0.81
N SER A 169 1.80 -8.01 0.34
CA SER A 169 3.11 -7.48 -0.06
C SER A 169 4.17 -7.67 1.02
N PHE A 170 3.77 -7.53 2.29
CA PHE A 170 4.64 -7.73 3.43
C PHE A 170 5.24 -9.15 3.47
N ASP A 171 4.47 -10.19 3.11
CA ASP A 171 4.99 -11.56 3.06
C ASP A 171 6.13 -11.69 2.02
N ILE A 172 5.97 -11.05 0.86
CA ILE A 172 6.99 -11.01 -0.19
C ILE A 172 8.25 -10.29 0.32
N TYR A 173 8.08 -9.15 0.96
CA TYR A 173 9.19 -8.35 1.48
C TYR A 173 9.97 -9.13 2.54
N THR A 174 9.27 -9.74 3.50
CA THR A 174 9.86 -10.61 4.53
C THR A 174 10.61 -11.78 3.90
N ALA A 175 10.00 -12.49 2.95
CA ALA A 175 10.63 -13.62 2.29
C ALA A 175 11.95 -13.23 1.58
N VAL A 176 11.96 -12.10 0.87
CA VAL A 176 13.17 -11.66 0.15
C VAL A 176 14.22 -11.11 1.12
N LEU A 177 13.83 -10.20 2.01
CA LEU A 177 14.78 -9.44 2.82
C LEU A 177 15.29 -10.22 4.04
N ASP A 178 14.46 -11.08 4.63
CA ASP A 178 14.80 -11.84 5.84
C ASP A 178 15.20 -13.29 5.51
N HIS A 179 14.58 -13.89 4.48
CA HIS A 179 14.79 -15.29 4.11
C HIS A 179 15.55 -15.52 2.80
N LYS A 180 16.01 -14.45 2.14
CA LYS A 180 16.80 -14.50 0.90
C LYS A 180 16.12 -15.22 -0.26
N VAL A 181 14.79 -15.26 -0.25
CA VAL A 181 14.00 -15.75 -1.38
C VAL A 181 14.23 -14.81 -2.57
N SER A 182 14.44 -15.39 -3.75
CA SER A 182 14.84 -14.65 -4.95
C SER A 182 13.94 -14.88 -6.17
N THR A 183 13.13 -15.94 -6.16
CA THR A 183 12.28 -16.30 -7.29
C THR A 183 10.82 -16.54 -6.89
N PRO A 184 9.86 -16.44 -7.84
CA PRO A 184 8.46 -16.78 -7.58
C PRO A 184 8.27 -18.23 -7.08
N VAL A 185 9.09 -19.17 -7.56
CA VAL A 185 9.04 -20.58 -7.16
C VAL A 185 9.54 -20.75 -5.72
N GLU A 186 10.64 -20.11 -5.36
CA GLU A 186 11.15 -20.11 -3.98
C GLU A 186 10.16 -19.46 -3.00
N PHE A 187 9.46 -18.40 -3.44
CA PHE A 187 8.45 -17.76 -2.61
C PHE A 187 7.23 -18.67 -2.35
N GLU A 188 6.79 -19.42 -3.35
CA GLU A 188 5.72 -20.41 -3.19
C GLU A 188 6.12 -21.52 -2.21
N GLN A 189 7.37 -22.01 -2.28
CA GLN A 189 7.93 -22.97 -1.33
C GLN A 189 8.01 -22.39 0.09
N TRP A 190 8.43 -21.14 0.21
CA TRP A 190 8.50 -20.45 1.50
C TRP A 190 7.11 -20.31 2.15
N LEU A 191 6.09 -19.96 1.38
CA LEU A 191 4.71 -19.90 1.87
C LEU A 191 4.19 -21.25 2.36
N GLN A 192 4.47 -22.34 1.63
CA GLN A 192 4.08 -23.70 2.04
C GLN A 192 4.73 -24.09 3.37
N ASN A 193 6.03 -23.81 3.53
CA ASN A 193 6.75 -24.11 4.76
C ASN A 193 6.25 -23.28 5.95
N ARG A 194 5.93 -22.01 5.73
CA ARG A 194 5.36 -21.14 6.77
C ARG A 194 4.02 -21.64 7.28
N ASN A 195 3.14 -22.07 6.37
CA ASN A 195 1.81 -22.57 6.71
C ASN A 195 1.88 -23.91 7.45
N ASN A 196 2.85 -24.77 7.12
CA ASN A 196 3.11 -26.03 7.82
C ASN A 196 3.65 -25.85 9.24
N ILE A 197 4.32 -24.74 9.54
CA ILE A 197 4.79 -24.40 10.90
C ILE A 197 3.65 -23.80 11.75
N SER A 198 2.63 -23.26 11.10
CA SER A 198 1.48 -22.60 11.75
C SER A 198 0.25 -23.52 11.89
N SER A 199 0.36 -24.79 11.48
CA SER A 199 -0.67 -25.84 11.58
C SER A 199 -0.26 -26.88 12.62
#